data_AF-A0A453BLJ2-F1
#
_entry.id   AF-A0A453BLJ2-F1
#
_cell.length_a   1.000
_cell.length_b   1.000
_cell.length_c   1.000
_cell.angle_alpha   90.00
_cell.angle_beta   90.00
_cell.angle_gamma   90.00
#
_symmetry.space_group_name_H-M   'P 1'
#
loop_
_entity.id
_entity.type
_entity.pdbx_description
1 polymer ?
#
loop_
_entity_poly.entity_id
_entity_poly.type
_entity_poly.pdbx_seq_one_letter_code
_entity_poly.pdbx_strand_id
1 'polypeptide(L)'
;MSLSQVDKASSEMRFYFPAPDVQFVSDLSKQLVDDRENRNMNCIINKRASYISGQTIYGDAVLANVGYTRRDTELQTDHVNLCTYYRILLRKLPDGIYKISKDSILVAELPCVYARTSWKGPSPRDLLCSFCRLQRLSEPYFAANRVSASCNVLGSAVGSEEMGSAKATAGNQCANDGRIAKENPDMFKCSVKIYSKKRDLLLEYSTDYSWSKETDAIQNSALKVLIWFNRYFKQLNTPVEKLYLPKSTDGFTIYPNIFLQEFAMCLSVYGKTSGGDSRTCSAVGYFSMDTSYQQLESSAFLTDIDGQDSGVFPSHGSLACISYSVHLFMKDSRKRYLLEVNNEFEFEIGAGAVRNQLESCATQLSVNQSACFVDQLSDRDLSLAAACELSLDLSKICRDSCVLEFSVKVLQVTEPLEDRMEKALFNPPLSKQRVEFAVRHINQLHATTLVNVTFILVPYLQVLACHC
;
A
#
# COMPACT_ATOMS: atom_id res chain seq x y z
N MET A 1 31.94 4.50 23.60
CA MET A 1 30.82 5.01 22.78
C MET A 1 30.34 3.86 21.93
N SER A 2 29.06 3.51 22.03
CA SER A 2 28.47 2.40 21.29
C SER A 2 27.81 2.90 20.01
N LEU A 3 27.71 2.03 18.99
CA LEU A 3 27.22 2.36 17.65
C LEU A 3 26.06 1.44 17.24
N SER A 4 24.99 2.04 16.73
CA SER A 4 23.85 1.30 16.15
C SER A 4 23.42 1.90 14.82
N GLN A 5 23.30 1.06 13.78
CA GLN A 5 23.01 1.46 12.40
C GLN A 5 21.50 1.58 12.14
N VAL A 6 21.09 2.62 11.41
CA VAL A 6 19.67 2.94 11.16
C VAL A 6 19.15 2.35 9.84
N ASP A 7 19.99 2.24 8.81
CA ASP A 7 19.60 1.65 7.53
C ASP A 7 20.83 1.14 6.75
N LYS A 8 20.63 0.15 5.86
CA LYS A 8 21.68 -0.44 5.01
C LYS A 8 21.62 0.08 3.56
N ALA A 9 20.53 0.76 3.18
CA ALA A 9 20.23 1.11 1.78
C ALA A 9 20.27 2.61 1.47
N SER A 10 20.52 3.49 2.44
CA SER A 10 20.64 4.94 2.23
C SER A 10 21.52 5.49 3.35
N SER A 11 22.65 6.12 3.00
CA SER A 11 23.61 6.87 3.82
C SER A 11 23.71 6.43 5.30
N GLU A 12 24.82 5.78 5.70
CA GLU A 12 25.00 5.10 7.00
C GLU A 12 24.83 6.00 8.24
N MET A 13 23.59 6.40 8.54
CA MET A 13 23.22 7.10 9.77
C MET A 13 23.34 6.15 10.96
N ARG A 14 23.92 6.66 12.05
CA ARG A 14 24.18 5.90 13.26
C ARG A 14 23.75 6.68 14.49
N PHE A 15 23.30 5.95 15.51
CA PHE A 15 23.16 6.50 16.85
C PHE A 15 24.47 6.36 17.63
N TYR A 16 24.90 7.46 18.21
CA TYR A 16 26.01 7.56 19.15
C TYR A 16 25.45 7.77 20.54
N PHE A 17 25.75 6.85 21.46
CA PHE A 17 25.24 6.88 22.83
C PHE A 17 26.33 6.46 23.82
N PRO A 18 26.24 6.90 25.09
CA PRO A 18 27.19 6.50 26.11
C PRO A 18 27.16 4.97 26.24
N ALA A 19 28.35 4.36 26.21
CA ALA A 19 28.43 2.94 26.52
C ALA A 19 28.06 2.79 28.00
N PRO A 20 27.17 1.86 28.37
CA PRO A 20 26.91 1.62 29.78
C PRO A 20 28.23 1.20 30.44
N ASP A 21 28.51 1.71 31.65
CA ASP A 21 29.65 1.32 32.49
C ASP A 21 29.49 -0.12 32.96
N VAL A 22 29.41 -1.06 32.02
CA VAL A 22 29.57 -2.47 32.29
C VAL A 22 31.06 -2.72 32.12
N GLN A 23 31.78 -2.71 33.25
CA GLN A 23 33.10 -3.28 33.32
C GLN A 23 33.03 -4.65 32.63
N PHE A 24 33.72 -4.80 31.50
CA PHE A 24 34.11 -6.10 30.99
C PHE A 24 35.09 -6.68 32.01
N VAL A 25 34.57 -7.17 33.14
CA VAL A 25 35.29 -8.10 33.98
C VAL A 25 35.29 -9.40 33.19
N SER A 26 36.50 -9.78 32.82
CA SER A 26 36.88 -11.08 32.29
C SER A 26 36.07 -12.23 32.87
N ASP A 27 35.89 -13.27 32.06
CA ASP A 27 35.37 -14.58 32.43
C ASP A 27 35.64 -14.99 33.90
N LEU A 28 34.62 -15.61 34.51
CA LEU A 28 34.51 -16.18 35.88
C LEU A 28 33.93 -15.26 36.98
N SER A 29 32.60 -15.24 37.10
CA SER A 29 31.96 -15.74 38.34
C SER A 29 30.45 -15.83 38.16
N LYS A 30 29.94 -17.06 38.04
CA LYS A 30 28.54 -17.37 38.31
C LYS A 30 28.29 -17.15 39.81
N GLN A 31 27.40 -16.22 40.16
CA GLN A 31 26.30 -16.40 41.13
C GLN A 31 25.83 -15.06 41.71
N LEU A 32 24.50 -14.92 41.76
CA LEU A 32 23.72 -14.20 42.77
C LEU A 32 23.86 -12.66 42.83
N VAL A 33 23.11 -11.94 41.96
CA VAL A 33 22.49 -10.63 42.30
C VAL A 33 21.24 -10.48 41.41
N ASP A 34 20.06 -10.90 41.87
CA ASP A 34 19.01 -10.15 42.60
C ASP A 34 18.12 -9.27 41.69
N ASP A 35 16.83 -9.63 41.64
CA ASP A 35 15.75 -9.16 40.76
C ASP A 35 15.33 -7.68 40.97
N ARG A 36 16.13 -6.88 41.70
CA ARG A 36 15.81 -5.48 42.06
C ARG A 36 16.34 -4.43 41.08
N GLU A 37 17.39 -4.70 40.32
CA GLU A 37 17.94 -3.70 39.36
C GLU A 37 17.13 -3.59 38.06
N ASN A 38 16.33 -4.61 37.73
CA ASN A 38 15.60 -4.66 36.46
C ASN A 38 14.46 -3.62 36.38
N ARG A 39 13.98 -3.09 37.52
CA ARG A 39 12.96 -2.03 37.55
C ARG A 39 13.53 -0.63 37.27
N ASN A 40 14.82 -0.39 37.50
CA ASN A 40 15.43 0.93 37.32
C ASN A 40 15.94 1.17 35.88
N MET A 41 16.31 0.08 35.17
CA MET A 41 16.83 0.15 33.80
C MET A 41 15.77 0.53 32.75
N ASN A 42 14.49 0.21 32.96
CA ASN A 42 13.41 0.61 32.05
C ASN A 42 13.20 2.14 31.98
N CYS A 43 13.62 2.89 33.00
CA CYS A 43 13.62 4.36 33.00
C CYS A 43 14.77 4.98 32.19
N ILE A 44 15.74 4.18 31.75
CA ILE A 44 16.95 4.65 31.04
C ILE A 44 16.88 4.30 29.54
N ILE A 45 15.99 3.41 29.11
CA ILE A 45 15.90 3.01 27.70
C ILE A 45 15.34 4.16 26.86
N ASN A 46 16.13 4.61 25.89
CA ASN A 46 15.69 5.53 24.87
C ASN A 46 14.83 4.80 23.85
N LYS A 47 13.53 4.76 24.10
CA LYS A 47 12.56 3.99 23.29
C LYS A 47 12.60 4.38 21.81
N ARG A 48 12.74 5.66 21.48
CA ARG A 48 12.77 6.15 20.09
C ARG A 48 14.04 5.73 19.36
N ALA A 49 15.21 6.00 19.94
CA ALA A 49 16.48 5.57 19.36
C ALA A 49 16.54 4.04 19.25
N SER A 50 16.04 3.36 20.28
CA SER A 50 15.96 1.91 20.29
C SER A 50 15.04 1.36 19.20
N TYR A 51 13.90 1.99 18.96
CA TYR A 51 12.96 1.57 17.91
C TYR A 51 13.49 1.83 16.50
N ILE A 52 14.07 3.01 16.26
CA ILE A 52 14.61 3.39 14.96
C ILE A 52 15.74 2.44 14.56
N SER A 53 16.73 2.30 15.46
CA SER A 53 17.89 1.48 15.21
C SER A 53 17.60 -0.02 15.36
N GLY A 54 16.57 -0.35 16.15
CA GLY A 54 16.15 -1.66 16.61
C GLY A 54 17.15 -2.37 17.55
N GLN A 55 18.18 -1.69 18.02
CA GLN A 55 19.00 -2.18 19.13
C GLN A 55 18.56 -1.48 20.41
N THR A 56 18.76 -2.09 21.58
CA THR A 56 18.46 -1.41 22.84
C THR A 56 19.49 -0.31 23.08
N ILE A 57 19.02 0.94 23.16
CA ILE A 57 19.82 2.15 23.40
C ILE A 57 19.42 2.74 24.75
N TYR A 58 20.43 3.05 25.56
CA TYR A 58 20.28 3.60 26.90
C TYR A 58 20.75 5.06 26.94
N GLY A 59 20.05 5.88 27.71
CA GLY A 59 20.34 7.30 27.88
C GLY A 59 20.11 8.13 26.61
N ASP A 60 20.69 9.32 26.60
CA ASP A 60 20.61 10.20 25.45
C ASP A 60 21.43 9.66 24.27
N ALA A 61 20.95 9.91 23.06
CA ALA A 61 21.60 9.44 21.84
C ALA A 61 21.61 10.54 20.77
N VAL A 62 22.73 10.64 20.07
CA VAL A 62 22.91 11.57 18.94
C VAL A 62 22.80 10.78 17.64
N LEU A 63 21.89 11.21 16.75
CA LEU A 63 21.80 10.68 15.40
C LEU A 63 22.70 11.51 14.47
N ALA A 64 23.67 10.87 13.83
CA ALA A 64 24.53 11.55 12.88
C ALA A 64 24.95 10.61 11.74
N ASN A 65 25.23 11.19 10.58
CA ASN A 65 25.92 10.50 9.49
C ASN A 65 27.34 11.05 9.39
N VAL A 66 28.26 10.39 10.12
CA VAL A 66 29.67 10.76 10.15
C VAL A 66 30.50 9.48 10.08
N GLY A 67 31.55 9.48 9.26
CA GLY A 67 32.42 8.32 9.10
C GLY A 67 33.55 8.53 8.11
N TYR A 68 34.50 7.60 8.12
CA TYR A 68 35.58 7.56 7.13
C TYR A 68 35.25 6.52 6.07
N THR A 69 35.57 6.82 4.80
CA THR A 69 35.55 5.82 3.75
C THR A 69 36.93 5.18 3.60
N ARG A 70 36.98 3.94 3.13
CA ARG A 70 38.23 3.15 3.06
C ARG A 70 39.35 3.83 2.24
N ARG A 71 38.99 4.74 1.33
CA ARG A 71 39.92 5.38 0.38
C ARG A 71 40.26 6.82 0.74
N ASP A 72 39.58 7.41 1.71
CA ASP A 72 39.65 8.84 1.98
C ASP A 72 40.03 9.09 3.43
N THR A 73 40.96 10.01 3.65
CA THR A 73 41.40 10.41 5.00
C THR A 73 40.50 11.49 5.58
N GLU A 74 39.66 12.11 4.76
CA GLU A 74 38.71 13.13 5.19
C GLU A 74 37.48 12.49 5.85
N LEU A 75 37.03 13.11 6.95
CA LEU A 75 35.81 12.71 7.63
C LEU A 75 34.62 13.11 6.76
N GLN A 76 33.88 12.13 6.26
CA GLN A 76 32.66 12.38 5.52
C GLN A 76 31.51 12.64 6.50
N THR A 77 30.77 13.71 6.23
CA THR A 77 29.62 14.13 7.05
C THR A 77 28.46 14.54 6.17
N ASP A 78 27.28 13.98 6.41
CA ASP A 78 26.04 14.50 5.82
C ASP A 78 25.24 15.24 6.89
N HIS A 79 24.55 16.31 6.47
CA HIS A 79 23.69 17.07 7.35
C HIS A 79 22.46 16.24 7.78
N VAL A 80 22.44 15.84 9.05
CA VAL A 80 21.26 15.28 9.71
C VAL A 80 20.53 16.40 10.43
N ASN A 81 19.28 16.64 10.05
CA ASN A 81 18.41 17.64 10.67
C ASN A 81 17.15 17.00 11.26
N LEU A 82 16.30 17.82 11.88
CA LEU A 82 15.05 17.33 12.51
C LEU A 82 14.09 16.74 11.47
N CYS A 83 14.04 17.30 10.25
CA CYS A 83 13.29 16.72 9.14
C CYS A 83 13.75 15.28 8.82
N THR A 84 15.06 15.05 8.77
CA THR A 84 15.66 13.72 8.53
C THR A 84 15.20 12.73 9.60
N TYR A 85 15.23 13.13 10.87
CA TYR A 85 14.76 12.31 12.00
C TYR A 85 13.28 11.91 11.85
N TYR A 86 12.40 12.87 11.53
CA TYR A 86 10.99 12.59 11.35
C TYR A 86 10.68 11.80 10.08
N ARG A 87 11.44 11.98 8.99
CA ARG A 87 11.34 11.12 7.81
C ARG A 87 11.73 9.67 8.13
N ILE A 88 12.73 9.43 8.98
CA ILE A 88 13.08 8.07 9.43
C ILE A 88 11.93 7.42 10.21
N LEU A 89 11.29 8.17 11.10
CA LEU A 89 10.12 7.69 11.83
C LEU A 89 8.92 7.48 10.91
N LEU A 90 8.69 8.37 9.95
CA LEU A 90 7.64 8.21 8.94
C LEU A 90 7.86 6.92 8.12
N ARG A 91 9.09 6.61 7.70
CA ARG A 91 9.39 5.37 6.95
C ARG A 91 8.99 4.08 7.66
N LYS A 92 8.89 4.10 8.99
CA LYS A 92 8.46 2.94 9.77
C LYS A 92 6.95 2.70 9.67
N LEU A 93 6.16 3.70 9.28
CA LEU A 93 4.73 3.57 9.08
C LEU A 93 4.39 2.87 7.74
N PRO A 94 3.26 2.15 7.65
CA PRO A 94 2.89 1.40 6.44
C PRO A 94 2.72 2.27 5.18
N ASP A 95 2.22 3.49 5.34
CA ASP A 95 2.02 4.47 4.26
C ASP A 95 3.20 5.45 4.10
N GLY A 96 4.12 5.48 5.07
CA GLY A 96 5.21 6.45 5.09
C GLY A 96 6.22 6.26 3.97
N ILE A 97 6.52 5.02 3.58
CA ILE A 97 7.39 4.74 2.42
C ILE A 97 6.75 5.27 1.14
N TYR A 98 5.43 5.08 0.98
CA TYR A 98 4.69 5.57 -0.17
C TYR A 98 4.74 7.11 -0.24
N LYS A 99 4.40 7.79 0.85
CA LYS A 99 4.47 9.26 0.98
C LYS A 99 5.86 9.82 0.61
N ILE A 100 6.91 9.22 1.16
CA ILE A 100 8.30 9.65 0.90
C ILE A 100 8.71 9.37 -0.55
N SER A 101 8.28 8.24 -1.12
CA SER A 101 8.61 7.90 -2.51
C SER A 101 7.98 8.84 -3.54
N LYS A 102 6.89 9.52 -3.17
CA LYS A 102 6.20 10.52 -3.99
C LYS A 102 6.76 11.93 -3.77
N ASP A 103 7.69 12.10 -2.83
CA ASP A 103 8.16 13.40 -2.30
C ASP A 103 6.99 14.33 -1.90
N SER A 104 5.91 13.73 -1.42
CA SER A 104 4.65 14.39 -1.09
C SER A 104 4.12 13.84 0.23
N ILE A 105 4.61 14.38 1.34
CA ILE A 105 4.34 13.86 2.69
C ILE A 105 2.97 14.32 3.18
N LEU A 106 2.64 15.59 2.94
CA LEU A 106 1.40 16.23 3.41
C LEU A 106 0.23 15.96 2.47
N VAL A 107 0.48 15.67 1.19
CA VAL A 107 -0.59 15.48 0.18
C VAL A 107 -0.89 14.02 -0.10
N ALA A 108 0.11 13.17 -0.35
CA ALA A 108 -0.12 11.80 -0.79
C ALA A 108 -0.67 10.93 0.34
N GLU A 109 -1.58 10.01 0.02
CA GLU A 109 -2.08 8.97 0.93
C GLU A 109 -1.96 7.61 0.25
N LEU A 110 -1.80 6.55 1.03
CA LEU A 110 -1.73 5.19 0.48
C LEU A 110 -3.08 4.84 -0.18
N PRO A 111 -3.12 4.59 -1.52
CA PRO A 111 -4.37 4.30 -2.21
C PRO A 111 -5.05 3.05 -1.67
N CYS A 112 -6.38 3.01 -1.72
CA CYS A 112 -7.16 1.87 -1.23
C CYS A 112 -7.43 0.79 -2.28
N VAL A 113 -7.13 1.08 -3.56
CA VAL A 113 -7.33 0.21 -4.72
C VAL A 113 -6.04 0.17 -5.53
N TYR A 114 -5.73 -0.99 -6.11
CA TYR A 114 -4.61 -1.16 -7.04
C TYR A 114 -5.13 -1.34 -8.46
N ALA A 115 -4.79 -0.40 -9.33
CA ALA A 115 -4.96 -0.53 -10.77
C ALA A 115 -3.59 -0.34 -11.45
N ARG A 116 -3.21 -1.31 -12.28
CA ARG A 116 -1.84 -1.42 -12.82
C ARG A 116 -1.41 -0.20 -13.63
N THR A 117 -2.33 0.35 -14.41
CA THR A 117 -2.07 1.46 -15.34
C THR A 117 -2.08 2.82 -14.67
N SER A 118 -2.80 2.96 -13.55
CA SER A 118 -2.94 4.21 -12.80
C SER A 118 -2.04 4.28 -11.57
N TRP A 119 -1.57 3.14 -11.03
CA TRP A 119 -0.72 3.11 -9.84
C TRP A 119 0.58 3.88 -10.05
N LYS A 120 0.89 4.79 -9.12
CA LYS A 120 2.13 5.57 -9.13
C LYS A 120 2.96 5.25 -7.88
N GLY A 121 4.27 5.10 -8.07
CA GLY A 121 5.20 4.78 -6.98
C GLY A 121 5.47 3.28 -6.83
N PRO A 122 6.13 2.86 -5.73
CA PRO A 122 6.50 1.47 -5.51
C PRO A 122 5.28 0.55 -5.46
N SER A 123 5.41 -0.67 -5.98
CA SER A 123 4.28 -1.60 -6.00
C SER A 123 3.83 -1.97 -4.58
N PRO A 124 2.53 -2.27 -4.34
CA PRO A 124 2.06 -2.71 -3.03
C PRO A 124 2.87 -3.86 -2.42
N ARG A 125 3.30 -4.81 -3.24
CA ARG A 125 4.19 -5.90 -2.82
C ARG A 125 5.52 -5.35 -2.28
N ASP A 126 6.16 -4.44 -3.00
CA ASP A 126 7.46 -3.89 -2.61
C ASP A 126 7.35 -2.99 -1.37
N LEU A 127 6.25 -2.24 -1.25
CA LEU A 127 5.91 -1.48 -0.05
C LEU A 127 5.77 -2.41 1.16
N LEU A 128 5.04 -3.52 1.02
CA LEU A 128 4.84 -4.48 2.10
C LEU A 128 6.17 -5.16 2.50
N CYS A 129 6.95 -5.62 1.51
CA CYS A 129 8.28 -6.19 1.78
C CYS A 129 9.19 -5.19 2.49
N SER A 130 9.17 -3.91 2.08
CA SER A 130 9.99 -2.86 2.68
C SER A 130 9.52 -2.53 4.11
N PHE A 131 8.21 -2.45 4.33
CA PHE A 131 7.62 -2.29 5.66
C PHE A 131 8.02 -3.43 6.60
N CYS A 132 7.85 -4.69 6.18
CA CYS A 132 8.27 -5.86 6.97
C CYS A 132 9.76 -5.81 7.32
N ARG A 133 10.62 -5.45 6.36
CA ARG A 133 12.07 -5.30 6.59
C ARG A 133 12.37 -4.20 7.63
N LEU A 134 11.71 -3.05 7.54
CA LEU A 134 11.90 -1.92 8.46
C LEU A 134 11.38 -2.22 9.88
N GLN A 135 10.34 -3.05 9.98
CA GLN A 135 9.82 -3.60 11.24
C GLN A 135 10.59 -4.84 11.72
N ARG A 136 11.61 -5.30 10.97
CA ARG A 136 12.44 -6.49 11.26
C ARG A 136 11.65 -7.80 11.35
N LEU A 137 10.56 -7.87 10.59
CA LEU A 137 9.79 -9.07 10.35
C LEU A 137 10.47 -9.93 9.26
N SER A 138 10.03 -11.18 9.13
CA SER A 138 10.42 -11.99 7.98
C SER A 138 9.79 -11.43 6.70
N GLU A 139 10.39 -11.74 5.54
CA GLU A 139 9.81 -11.35 4.26
C GLU A 139 8.40 -11.96 4.11
N PRO A 140 7.39 -11.18 3.65
CA PRO A 140 6.04 -11.68 3.50
C PRO A 140 5.99 -12.85 2.50
N TYR A 141 5.28 -13.91 2.88
CA TYR A 141 5.08 -15.08 2.03
C TYR A 141 3.79 -14.92 1.23
N PHE A 142 3.89 -14.98 -0.10
CA PHE A 142 2.76 -14.91 -1.03
C PHE A 142 2.50 -16.29 -1.62
N ALA A 143 1.27 -16.79 -1.48
CA ALA A 143 0.82 -18.02 -2.12
C ALA A 143 -0.25 -17.69 -3.15
N ALA A 144 0.15 -17.60 -4.43
CA ALA A 144 -0.76 -17.41 -5.54
C ALA A 144 -1.17 -18.78 -6.11
N ASN A 145 -2.47 -19.08 -6.06
CA ASN A 145 -3.03 -20.35 -6.52
C ASN A 145 -3.95 -20.11 -7.73
N ARG A 146 -3.80 -20.94 -8.75
CA ARG A 146 -4.71 -21.01 -9.89
C ARG A 146 -6.00 -21.70 -9.47
N VAL A 147 -7.12 -21.02 -9.69
CA VAL A 147 -8.47 -21.52 -9.46
C VAL A 147 -9.06 -21.84 -10.83
N SER A 148 -9.23 -23.12 -11.12
CA SER A 148 -10.02 -23.54 -12.28
C SER A 148 -11.47 -23.18 -12.03
N ALA A 149 -12.10 -22.39 -12.91
CA ALA A 149 -13.54 -22.20 -12.90
C ALA A 149 -14.21 -23.55 -13.19
N SER A 150 -14.58 -24.30 -12.15
CA SER A 150 -15.42 -25.48 -12.31
C SER A 150 -16.78 -25.02 -12.81
N CYS A 151 -17.20 -25.55 -13.95
CA CYS A 151 -18.54 -25.37 -14.48
C CYS A 151 -19.57 -25.90 -13.46
N ASN A 152 -20.06 -25.05 -12.56
CA ASN A 152 -21.33 -25.28 -11.90
C ASN A 152 -22.43 -24.92 -12.90
N VAL A 153 -22.62 -25.79 -13.90
CA VAL A 153 -23.91 -25.84 -14.58
C VAL A 153 -24.89 -26.28 -13.51
N LEU A 154 -25.81 -25.39 -13.14
CA LEU A 154 -26.99 -25.72 -12.36
C LEU A 154 -27.65 -26.95 -13.00
N GLY A 155 -27.46 -28.10 -12.37
CA GLY A 155 -28.36 -29.24 -12.54
C GLY A 155 -29.67 -28.87 -11.90
N SER A 156 -30.56 -28.31 -12.72
CA SER A 156 -31.98 -28.14 -12.42
C SER A 156 -32.52 -29.35 -11.70
N ALA A 157 -33.22 -29.10 -10.59
CA ALA A 157 -34.09 -30.04 -9.93
C ALA A 157 -34.98 -30.75 -10.96
N VAL A 158 -34.83 -32.07 -11.07
CA VAL A 158 -35.89 -32.97 -11.50
C VAL A 158 -35.70 -34.24 -10.67
N GLY A 159 -36.62 -34.46 -9.73
CA GLY A 159 -36.65 -35.70 -8.97
C GLY A 159 -36.91 -36.89 -9.88
N SER A 160 -36.41 -38.05 -9.49
CA SER A 160 -37.11 -39.29 -9.75
C SER A 160 -36.64 -40.37 -8.79
N GLU A 161 -37.63 -41.12 -8.34
CA GLU A 161 -37.61 -42.24 -7.43
C GLU A 161 -36.69 -43.38 -7.90
N GLU A 162 -36.28 -44.19 -6.92
CA GLU A 162 -35.63 -45.48 -7.09
C GLU A 162 -36.47 -46.45 -7.94
N MET A 163 -35.82 -47.26 -8.79
CA MET A 163 -35.81 -48.74 -8.71
C MET A 163 -35.35 -49.38 -10.04
N GLY A 164 -34.49 -50.41 -9.98
CA GLY A 164 -34.56 -51.56 -10.91
C GLY A 164 -33.43 -51.85 -11.92
N SER A 165 -32.38 -52.54 -11.44
CA SER A 165 -31.53 -53.59 -12.06
C SER A 165 -31.21 -53.67 -13.59
N ALA A 166 -29.91 -53.56 -13.87
CA ALA A 166 -29.01 -54.43 -14.66
C ALA A 166 -29.47 -55.20 -15.92
N LYS A 167 -28.81 -54.93 -17.08
CA LYS A 167 -27.79 -55.82 -17.70
C LYS A 167 -27.15 -55.20 -18.95
N ALA A 168 -25.87 -55.56 -19.15
CA ALA A 168 -24.91 -55.07 -20.13
C ALA A 168 -25.18 -55.48 -21.60
N THR A 169 -24.67 -54.71 -22.56
CA THR A 169 -23.87 -55.23 -23.70
C THR A 169 -22.99 -54.12 -24.28
N ALA A 170 -21.77 -54.51 -24.67
CA ALA A 170 -20.63 -53.72 -25.11
C ALA A 170 -20.82 -52.94 -26.42
N GLY A 171 -20.01 -51.89 -26.57
CA GLY A 171 -19.86 -51.13 -27.81
C GLY A 171 -18.84 -50.01 -27.67
N ASN A 172 -17.57 -50.38 -27.52
CA ASN A 172 -16.43 -49.46 -27.53
C ASN A 172 -16.34 -48.80 -28.92
N GLN A 173 -16.42 -47.48 -28.99
CA GLN A 173 -15.82 -46.69 -30.08
C GLN A 173 -15.65 -45.24 -29.62
N CYS A 174 -14.40 -44.92 -29.30
CA CYS A 174 -13.92 -43.57 -29.02
C CYS A 174 -14.08 -42.71 -30.28
N ALA A 175 -15.02 -41.78 -30.26
CA ALA A 175 -14.96 -40.60 -31.11
C ALA A 175 -14.46 -39.45 -30.23
N ASN A 176 -13.20 -39.07 -30.43
CA ASN A 176 -12.66 -37.81 -29.95
C ASN A 176 -13.45 -36.67 -30.61
N ASP A 177 -14.56 -36.28 -29.99
CA ASP A 177 -15.19 -35.00 -30.27
C ASP A 177 -14.23 -33.92 -29.79
N GLY A 178 -13.53 -33.31 -30.73
CA GLY A 178 -12.65 -32.17 -30.55
C GLY A 178 -13.43 -30.96 -30.07
N ARG A 179 -13.97 -31.04 -28.86
CA ARG A 179 -14.29 -29.87 -28.06
C ARG A 179 -12.95 -29.23 -27.73
N ILE A 180 -12.56 -28.24 -28.52
CA ILE A 180 -11.73 -27.16 -28.01
C ILE A 180 -12.54 -26.59 -26.85
N ALA A 181 -12.29 -27.13 -25.65
CA ALA A 181 -12.78 -26.56 -24.43
C ALA A 181 -12.35 -25.10 -24.51
N LYS A 182 -13.32 -24.18 -24.43
CA LYS A 182 -13.02 -22.80 -24.06
C LYS A 182 -12.18 -22.94 -22.79
N GLU A 183 -10.88 -22.72 -22.89
CA GLU A 183 -10.05 -22.56 -21.71
C GLU A 183 -10.68 -21.39 -20.96
N ASN A 184 -11.39 -21.70 -19.88
CA ASN A 184 -11.89 -20.68 -18.99
C ASN A 184 -10.65 -19.88 -18.57
N PRO A 185 -10.69 -18.54 -18.64
CA PRO A 185 -9.53 -17.73 -18.27
C PRO A 185 -9.14 -18.11 -16.85
N ASP A 186 -7.85 -18.40 -16.67
CA ASP A 186 -7.33 -18.77 -15.38
C ASP A 186 -7.57 -17.65 -14.39
N MET A 187 -8.20 -18.00 -13.28
CA MET A 187 -8.41 -17.09 -12.18
C MET A 187 -7.40 -17.38 -11.10
N PHE A 188 -6.83 -16.35 -10.49
CA PHE A 188 -5.80 -16.47 -9.46
C PHE A 188 -6.33 -15.90 -8.15
N LYS A 189 -6.05 -16.60 -7.06
CA LYS A 189 -6.23 -16.11 -5.69
C LYS A 189 -4.87 -16.02 -5.03
N CYS A 190 -4.64 -15.02 -4.19
CA CYS A 190 -3.38 -14.88 -3.46
C CYS A 190 -3.64 -14.74 -1.96
N SER A 191 -3.02 -15.61 -1.15
CA SER A 191 -2.92 -15.44 0.30
C SER A 191 -1.56 -14.89 0.71
N VAL A 192 -1.53 -14.16 1.82
CA VAL A 192 -0.32 -13.50 2.34
C VAL A 192 -0.13 -13.92 3.80
N LYS A 193 1.08 -14.34 4.15
CA LYS A 193 1.46 -14.68 5.53
C LYS A 193 2.64 -13.83 5.97
N ILE A 194 2.54 -13.27 7.17
CA ILE A 194 3.59 -12.46 7.79
C ILE A 194 4.05 -13.14 9.06
N TYR A 195 5.36 -13.33 9.17
CA TYR A 195 5.99 -14.00 10.30
C TYR A 195 6.90 -13.05 11.06
N SER A 196 7.03 -13.29 12.36
CA SER A 196 8.07 -12.71 13.19
C SER A 196 9.46 -13.13 12.69
N LYS A 197 10.51 -12.50 13.21
CA LYS A 197 11.89 -12.93 12.95
C LYS A 197 12.16 -14.35 13.47
N LYS A 198 11.40 -14.80 14.48
CA LYS A 198 11.47 -16.14 15.06
C LYS A 198 10.62 -17.17 14.30
N ARG A 199 10.01 -16.78 13.16
CA ARG A 199 9.10 -17.57 12.33
C ARG A 199 7.75 -17.90 12.97
N ASP A 200 7.33 -17.09 13.95
CA ASP A 200 5.99 -17.18 14.51
C ASP A 200 5.00 -16.43 13.60
N LEU A 201 3.86 -17.04 13.29
CA LEU A 201 2.86 -16.42 12.42
C LEU A 201 2.17 -15.26 13.14
N LEU A 202 2.16 -14.08 12.52
CA LEU A 202 1.57 -12.85 13.08
C LEU A 202 0.21 -12.55 12.46
N LEU A 203 0.16 -12.65 11.14
CA LEU A 203 -0.98 -12.27 10.33
C LEU A 203 -1.04 -13.16 9.10
N GLU A 204 -2.23 -13.64 8.81
CA GLU A 204 -2.58 -14.31 7.56
C GLU A 204 -3.75 -13.58 6.91
N TYR A 205 -3.64 -13.36 5.61
CA TYR A 205 -4.69 -12.81 4.78
C TYR A 205 -5.01 -13.80 3.66
N SER A 206 -6.29 -14.02 3.42
CA SER A 206 -6.83 -14.82 2.34
C SER A 206 -8.00 -14.07 1.71
N THR A 207 -8.24 -14.30 0.42
CA THR A 207 -9.26 -13.56 -0.31
C THR A 207 -10.15 -14.51 -1.10
N ASP A 208 -11.44 -14.23 -1.09
CA ASP A 208 -12.41 -14.92 -1.93
C ASP A 208 -12.45 -14.36 -3.35
N TYR A 209 -11.94 -13.14 -3.55
CA TYR A 209 -11.80 -12.51 -4.85
C TYR A 209 -10.73 -13.21 -5.67
N SER A 210 -10.93 -13.21 -6.99
CA SER A 210 -9.98 -13.81 -7.92
C SER A 210 -9.75 -12.89 -9.12
N TRP A 211 -8.52 -12.92 -9.65
CA TRP A 211 -8.05 -12.03 -10.71
C TRP A 211 -7.63 -12.83 -11.94
N SER A 212 -7.73 -12.24 -13.13
CA SER A 212 -7.29 -12.88 -14.38
C SER A 212 -5.77 -13.02 -14.50
N LYS A 213 -5.00 -12.22 -13.75
CA LYS A 213 -3.53 -12.23 -13.74
C LYS A 213 -3.02 -12.49 -12.34
N GLU A 214 -2.04 -13.38 -12.23
CA GLU A 214 -1.36 -13.72 -10.97
C GLU A 214 -0.75 -12.48 -10.29
N THR A 215 -0.12 -11.61 -11.09
CA THR A 215 0.48 -10.36 -10.62
C THR A 215 -0.54 -9.43 -9.97
N ASP A 216 -1.74 -9.31 -10.52
CA ASP A 216 -2.78 -8.46 -9.93
C ASP A 216 -3.31 -9.04 -8.63
N ALA A 217 -3.41 -10.38 -8.52
CA ALA A 217 -3.77 -11.04 -7.27
C ALA A 217 -2.75 -10.76 -6.17
N ILE A 218 -1.45 -10.85 -6.47
CA ILE A 218 -0.38 -10.56 -5.51
C ILE A 218 -0.42 -9.09 -5.05
N GLN A 219 -0.52 -8.14 -5.99
CA GLN A 219 -0.50 -6.71 -5.67
C GLN A 219 -1.73 -6.28 -4.87
N ASN A 220 -2.93 -6.74 -5.25
CA ASN A 220 -4.14 -6.45 -4.50
C ASN A 220 -4.12 -7.07 -3.10
N SER A 221 -3.67 -8.32 -2.95
CA SER A 221 -3.55 -8.94 -1.63
C SER A 221 -2.51 -8.23 -0.75
N ALA A 222 -1.36 -7.84 -1.31
CA ALA A 222 -0.38 -7.03 -0.58
C ALA A 222 -0.97 -5.68 -0.12
N LEU A 223 -1.73 -5.01 -0.99
CA LEU A 223 -2.36 -3.74 -0.67
C LEU A 223 -3.39 -3.87 0.46
N LYS A 224 -4.21 -4.93 0.46
CA LYS A 224 -5.17 -5.19 1.54
C LYS A 224 -4.47 -5.33 2.89
N VAL A 225 -3.35 -6.05 2.93
CA VAL A 225 -2.54 -6.19 4.15
C VAL A 225 -1.93 -4.85 4.58
N LEU A 226 -1.40 -4.05 3.65
CA LEU A 226 -0.89 -2.71 3.95
C LEU A 226 -1.96 -1.76 4.49
N ILE A 227 -3.16 -1.76 3.89
CA ILE A 227 -4.30 -0.95 4.36
C ILE A 227 -4.70 -1.39 5.77
N TRP A 228 -4.72 -2.69 6.03
CA TRP A 228 -5.01 -3.22 7.37
C TRP A 228 -3.99 -2.69 8.40
N PHE A 229 -2.69 -2.77 8.10
CA PHE A 229 -1.67 -2.18 8.97
C PHE A 229 -1.87 -0.67 9.10
N ASN A 230 -2.10 0.06 8.01
CA ASN A 230 -2.27 1.51 8.04
C ASN A 230 -3.44 1.91 8.96
N ARG A 231 -4.56 1.19 8.88
CA ARG A 231 -5.70 1.38 9.80
C ARG A 231 -5.33 1.09 11.24
N TYR A 232 -4.61 0.00 11.51
CA TYR A 232 -4.13 -0.33 12.85
C TYR A 232 -3.25 0.81 13.42
N PHE A 233 -2.28 1.29 12.64
CA PHE A 233 -1.36 2.35 13.03
C PHE A 233 -2.06 3.72 13.21
N LYS A 234 -3.11 4.00 12.42
CA LYS A 234 -3.94 5.20 12.58
C LYS A 234 -4.86 5.11 13.82
N GLN A 235 -5.16 3.91 14.32
CA GLN A 235 -6.09 3.67 15.44
C GLN A 235 -5.42 3.32 16.78
N LEU A 236 -4.10 3.47 16.91
CA LEU A 236 -3.33 3.12 18.11
C LEU A 236 -3.80 3.79 19.41
N ASN A 237 -4.66 4.81 19.32
CA ASN A 237 -5.23 5.53 20.45
C ASN A 237 -6.54 4.92 20.98
N THR A 238 -7.04 3.86 20.35
CA THR A 238 -8.28 3.17 20.75
C THR A 238 -7.91 2.00 21.68
N PRO A 239 -8.60 1.80 22.82
CA PRO A 239 -8.26 0.73 23.76
C PRO A 239 -8.19 -0.64 23.08
N VAL A 240 -7.17 -1.42 23.48
CA VAL A 240 -6.79 -2.74 22.94
C VAL A 240 -7.96 -3.74 22.87
N GLU A 241 -8.96 -3.58 23.73
CA GLU A 241 -10.21 -4.34 23.74
C GLU A 241 -11.08 -4.15 22.48
N LYS A 242 -10.75 -3.17 21.61
CA LYS A 242 -11.31 -3.00 20.26
C LYS A 242 -10.37 -3.41 19.13
N LEU A 243 -9.24 -4.09 19.41
CA LEU A 243 -8.45 -4.78 18.38
C LEU A 243 -9.21 -5.95 17.74
N TYR A 244 -10.35 -6.33 18.31
CA TYR A 244 -11.48 -6.79 17.51
C TYR A 244 -11.97 -5.63 16.63
N LEU A 245 -11.22 -5.29 15.58
CA LEU A 245 -11.68 -4.33 14.58
C LEU A 245 -13.08 -4.76 14.08
N PRO A 246 -13.93 -3.79 13.70
CA PRO A 246 -15.38 -3.90 13.66
C PRO A 246 -15.81 -5.02 12.71
N LYS A 247 -16.68 -5.91 13.20
CA LYS A 247 -17.59 -6.78 12.44
C LYS A 247 -17.42 -6.72 10.91
N SER A 248 -16.39 -7.39 10.39
CA SER A 248 -16.19 -7.88 9.00
C SER A 248 -14.68 -8.02 8.69
N THR A 249 -14.01 -9.07 9.18
CA THR A 249 -12.73 -9.44 8.59
C THR A 249 -12.99 -10.33 7.38
N ASP A 250 -13.05 -9.69 6.20
CA ASP A 250 -12.81 -10.30 4.90
C ASP A 250 -11.44 -11.01 4.90
N GLY A 251 -11.41 -12.26 5.38
CA GLY A 251 -10.29 -13.19 5.20
C GLY A 251 -8.99 -12.93 5.99
N PHE A 252 -9.00 -12.12 7.06
CA PHE A 252 -7.84 -11.92 7.95
C PHE A 252 -7.88 -12.80 9.20
N THR A 253 -6.73 -13.39 9.54
CA THR A 253 -6.49 -14.12 10.79
C THR A 253 -5.26 -13.52 11.49
N ILE A 254 -5.43 -13.07 12.74
CA ILE A 254 -4.39 -12.38 13.52
C ILE A 254 -4.08 -13.18 14.78
N TYR A 255 -2.80 -13.27 15.14
CA TYR A 255 -2.33 -13.91 16.37
C TYR A 255 -1.92 -12.85 17.40
N PRO A 256 -2.86 -12.37 18.25
CA PRO A 256 -2.72 -11.10 18.98
C PRO A 256 -1.56 -11.06 19.97
N ASN A 257 -1.31 -12.14 20.70
CA ASN A 257 -0.23 -12.16 21.72
C ASN A 257 1.14 -11.94 21.09
N ILE A 258 1.40 -12.63 19.97
CA ILE A 258 2.67 -12.55 19.24
C ILE A 258 2.75 -11.20 18.52
N PHE A 259 1.64 -10.76 17.91
CA PHE A 259 1.54 -9.47 17.25
C PHE A 259 1.87 -8.31 18.21
N LEU A 260 1.23 -8.25 19.38
CA LEU A 260 1.46 -7.19 20.37
C LEU A 260 2.90 -7.22 20.90
N GLN A 261 3.47 -8.42 21.06
CA GLN A 261 4.86 -8.57 21.50
C GLN A 261 5.84 -8.01 20.46
N GLU A 262 5.66 -8.34 19.17
CA GLU A 262 6.52 -7.86 18.09
C GLU A 262 6.41 -6.32 17.90
N PHE A 263 5.21 -5.76 18.07
CA PHE A 263 4.98 -4.32 17.90
C PHE A 263 5.07 -3.49 19.20
N ALA A 264 5.45 -4.08 20.35
CA ALA A 264 5.47 -3.40 21.65
C ALA A 264 6.31 -2.10 21.66
N MET A 265 7.51 -2.14 21.06
CA MET A 265 8.37 -0.95 20.95
C MET A 265 7.75 0.12 20.06
N CYS A 266 7.09 -0.30 18.98
CA CYS A 266 6.37 0.61 18.10
C CYS A 266 5.23 1.32 18.84
N LEU A 267 4.42 0.56 19.59
CA LEU A 267 3.35 1.10 20.43
C LEU A 267 3.87 2.09 21.48
N SER A 268 5.08 1.87 22.00
CA SER A 268 5.68 2.80 22.96
C SER A 268 6.16 4.12 22.35
N VAL A 269 6.39 4.15 21.03
CA VAL A 269 6.85 5.34 20.28
C VAL A 269 5.66 6.13 19.73
N TYR A 270 4.66 5.43 19.19
CA TYR A 270 3.51 6.05 18.52
C TYR A 270 2.22 6.06 19.36
N GLY A 271 2.10 5.23 20.40
CA GLY A 271 0.90 5.13 21.22
C GLY A 271 0.79 6.26 22.25
N LYS A 272 -0.43 6.75 22.51
CA LYS A 272 -0.73 7.65 23.62
C LYS A 272 -0.75 6.86 24.93
N THR A 273 0.11 7.21 25.90
CA THR A 273 -0.06 6.77 27.28
C THR A 273 -1.26 7.50 27.88
N SER A 274 -2.42 6.85 27.97
CA SER A 274 -3.53 7.34 28.77
C SER A 274 -3.17 7.20 30.25
N GLY A 275 -2.71 8.28 30.89
CA GLY A 275 -2.64 8.33 32.35
C GLY A 275 -1.54 9.24 32.92
N GLY A 276 -1.98 10.32 33.57
CA GLY A 276 -1.40 10.84 34.82
C GLY A 276 -0.11 11.65 34.72
N ASP A 277 -0.24 12.96 34.92
CA ASP A 277 0.71 13.86 35.57
C ASP A 277 2.18 13.41 35.63
N SER A 278 2.94 13.76 34.59
CA SER A 278 4.36 14.08 34.79
C SER A 278 4.70 15.32 33.98
N ARG A 279 4.65 16.45 34.68
CA ARG A 279 5.36 17.68 34.32
C ARG A 279 6.87 17.40 34.37
N THR A 280 7.40 16.71 33.37
CA THR A 280 8.82 16.74 33.04
C THR A 280 8.98 16.78 31.53
N CYS A 281 9.76 17.74 31.07
CA CYS A 281 9.87 18.21 29.68
C CYS A 281 10.15 17.08 28.67
N SER A 282 9.12 16.59 27.96
CA SER A 282 9.28 15.90 26.69
C SER A 282 9.11 16.92 25.54
N ALA A 283 10.19 17.64 25.21
CA ALA A 283 10.18 18.75 24.25
C ALA A 283 9.89 18.34 22.77
N VAL A 284 9.54 17.08 22.50
CA VAL A 284 9.34 16.56 21.13
C VAL A 284 8.07 15.71 21.12
N GLY A 285 7.07 16.18 20.37
CA GLY A 285 5.69 15.69 20.39
C GLY A 285 5.54 14.21 20.05
N TYR A 286 4.37 13.67 20.39
CA TYR A 286 3.90 12.34 20.02
C TYR A 286 3.37 12.38 18.58
N PHE A 287 3.57 11.29 17.82
CA PHE A 287 2.86 11.06 16.57
C PHE A 287 1.37 10.88 16.88
N SER A 288 0.60 11.96 16.83
CA SER A 288 -0.84 11.89 17.00
C SER A 288 -1.46 11.68 15.63
N MET A 289 -1.67 10.42 15.28
CA MET A 289 -2.61 10.05 14.22
C MET A 289 -4.02 10.32 14.75
N ASP A 290 -4.53 11.54 14.55
CA ASP A 290 -5.90 11.86 14.92
C ASP A 290 -6.86 11.23 13.91
N THR A 291 -7.80 10.49 14.46
CA THR A 291 -8.92 9.88 13.74
C THR A 291 -10.01 10.91 13.54
N SER A 292 -10.18 11.37 12.30
CA SER A 292 -11.46 11.89 11.83
C SER A 292 -11.91 11.13 10.58
N TYR A 293 -12.29 9.86 10.77
CA TYR A 293 -13.39 9.31 9.98
C TYR A 293 -14.70 9.82 10.62
N GLN A 294 -14.94 11.12 10.51
CA GLN A 294 -16.32 11.59 10.56
C GLN A 294 -16.91 11.30 9.19
N GLN A 295 -17.78 10.30 9.18
CA GLN A 295 -18.75 10.08 8.14
C GLN A 295 -19.67 11.30 8.09
N LEU A 296 -19.31 12.35 7.34
CA LEU A 296 -20.22 13.37 6.77
C LEU A 296 -19.41 14.43 6.02
N GLU A 297 -19.79 14.68 4.77
CA GLU A 297 -19.72 15.98 4.07
C GLU A 297 -18.74 17.02 4.65
N SER A 298 -17.44 16.82 4.48
CA SER A 298 -16.49 17.93 4.58
C SER A 298 -16.36 18.57 3.21
N SER A 299 -17.31 19.44 2.87
CA SER A 299 -17.08 20.43 1.84
C SER A 299 -15.91 21.30 2.30
N ALA A 300 -14.74 21.11 1.68
CA ALA A 300 -13.73 22.14 1.75
C ALA A 300 -14.38 23.41 1.20
N PHE A 301 -14.53 24.44 2.04
CA PHE A 301 -14.97 25.75 1.57
C PHE A 301 -13.85 26.27 0.66
N LEU A 302 -14.03 26.11 -0.65
CA LEU A 302 -13.12 26.67 -1.65
C LEU A 302 -13.18 28.19 -1.52
N THR A 303 -12.02 28.82 -1.37
CA THR A 303 -11.92 30.26 -1.57
C THR A 303 -11.68 30.54 -3.04
N ASP A 304 -12.39 31.53 -3.58
CA ASP A 304 -12.36 32.07 -4.95
C ASP A 304 -11.63 31.19 -5.99
N ILE A 305 -12.41 30.46 -6.79
CA ILE A 305 -11.89 29.73 -7.95
C ILE A 305 -11.39 30.76 -8.97
N ASP A 306 -10.12 30.65 -9.33
CA ASP A 306 -9.47 31.46 -10.36
C ASP A 306 -9.12 30.59 -11.58
N GLY A 307 -8.95 31.25 -12.73
CA GLY A 307 -8.59 30.60 -13.99
C GLY A 307 -9.77 30.34 -14.94
N GLN A 308 -9.42 30.05 -16.19
CA GLN A 308 -10.40 29.81 -17.25
C GLN A 308 -11.03 28.43 -17.09
N ASP A 309 -12.37 28.38 -17.07
CA ASP A 309 -13.10 27.12 -17.06
C ASP A 309 -13.00 26.43 -18.42
N SER A 310 -12.41 25.23 -18.45
CA SER A 310 -12.31 24.39 -19.64
C SER A 310 -13.51 23.46 -19.86
N GLY A 311 -14.38 23.29 -18.85
CA GLY A 311 -15.46 22.31 -18.84
C GLY A 311 -15.01 20.84 -18.65
N VAL A 312 -13.71 20.58 -18.52
CA VAL A 312 -13.16 19.23 -18.30
C VAL A 312 -12.85 19.04 -16.83
N PHE A 313 -13.65 18.22 -16.16
CA PHE A 313 -13.54 17.93 -14.73
C PHE A 313 -12.99 16.52 -14.46
N PRO A 314 -12.16 16.33 -13.42
CA PRO A 314 -11.74 14.99 -13.01
C PRO A 314 -12.95 14.14 -12.56
N SER A 315 -13.01 12.89 -13.02
CA SER A 315 -14.05 11.92 -12.66
C SER A 315 -13.45 10.68 -11.99
N HIS A 316 -14.27 9.85 -11.33
CA HIS A 316 -13.79 8.64 -10.66
C HIS A 316 -13.05 7.71 -11.64
N GLY A 317 -11.86 7.24 -11.25
CA GLY A 317 -10.98 6.39 -12.06
C GLY A 317 -10.12 7.14 -13.08
N SER A 318 -10.35 8.45 -13.26
CA SER A 318 -9.47 9.30 -14.08
C SER A 318 -8.17 9.60 -13.33
N LEU A 319 -7.11 9.86 -14.08
CA LEU A 319 -5.86 10.38 -13.55
C LEU A 319 -5.89 11.91 -13.62
N ALA A 320 -5.84 12.56 -12.46
CA ALA A 320 -5.67 14.01 -12.37
C ALA A 320 -4.19 14.36 -12.19
N CYS A 321 -3.71 15.32 -12.97
CA CYS A 321 -2.43 15.98 -12.78
C CYS A 321 -2.67 17.37 -12.22
N ILE A 322 -2.08 17.66 -11.06
CA ILE A 322 -2.23 18.94 -10.37
C ILE A 322 -0.86 19.58 -10.09
N SER A 323 -0.86 20.91 -9.98
CA SER A 323 0.19 21.66 -9.30
C SER A 323 -0.35 22.08 -7.94
N TYR A 324 0.44 21.94 -6.88
CA TYR A 324 0.04 22.38 -5.55
C TYR A 324 1.19 22.98 -4.74
N SER A 325 0.82 23.77 -3.75
CA SER A 325 1.72 24.23 -2.68
C SER A 325 1.02 24.18 -1.34
N VAL A 326 1.76 23.81 -0.29
CA VAL A 326 1.29 23.72 1.08
C VAL A 326 2.11 24.67 1.94
N HIS A 327 1.42 25.59 2.60
CA HIS A 327 2.02 26.57 3.49
C HIS A 327 1.53 26.34 4.93
N LEU A 328 2.41 26.47 5.91
CA LEU A 328 2.02 26.65 7.30
C LEU A 328 1.79 28.13 7.56
N PHE A 329 0.56 28.48 7.93
CA PHE A 329 0.20 29.82 8.34
C PHE A 329 0.10 29.93 9.85
N MET A 330 0.88 30.85 10.40
CA MET A 330 0.92 31.19 11.82
C MET A 330 -0.01 32.37 12.09
N LYS A 331 -1.13 32.14 12.79
CA LYS A 331 -2.11 33.20 13.11
C LYS A 331 -1.49 34.31 13.97
N ASP A 332 -0.68 33.93 14.97
CA ASP A 332 -0.13 34.88 15.94
C ASP A 332 0.92 35.81 15.35
N SER A 333 1.79 35.28 14.50
CA SER A 333 2.90 36.03 13.90
C SER A 333 2.62 36.52 12.48
N ARG A 334 1.48 36.11 11.89
CA ARG A 334 1.10 36.32 10.49
C ARG A 334 2.20 35.92 9.50
N LYS A 335 2.99 34.90 9.84
CA LYS A 335 4.04 34.35 8.97
C LYS A 335 3.53 33.16 8.19
N ARG A 336 3.96 33.06 6.94
CA ARG A 336 3.74 31.93 6.05
C ARG A 336 5.06 31.19 5.84
N TYR A 337 5.04 29.88 5.98
CA TYR A 337 6.19 29.01 5.76
C TYR A 337 5.83 27.99 4.70
N LEU A 338 6.59 27.92 3.61
CA LEU A 338 6.40 26.89 2.59
C LEU A 338 6.87 25.54 3.15
N LEU A 339 5.97 24.55 3.18
CA LEU A 339 6.29 23.20 3.66
C LEU A 339 6.52 22.22 2.52
N GLU A 340 5.70 22.29 1.48
CA GLU A 340 5.71 21.32 0.38
C GLU A 340 5.22 22.00 -0.90
N VAL A 341 5.85 21.73 -2.03
CA VAL A 341 5.43 22.22 -3.35
C VAL A 341 5.67 21.13 -4.38
N ASN A 342 4.72 20.95 -5.29
CA ASN A 342 4.90 20.10 -6.44
C ASN A 342 4.18 20.69 -7.65
N ASN A 343 4.89 20.81 -8.76
CA ASN A 343 4.33 21.39 -9.98
C ASN A 343 3.57 20.37 -10.83
N GLU A 344 3.89 19.08 -10.71
CA GLU A 344 3.30 18.02 -11.52
C GLU A 344 3.10 16.78 -10.64
N PHE A 345 1.92 16.71 -10.02
CA PHE A 345 1.54 15.61 -9.16
C PHE A 345 0.35 14.85 -9.76
N GLU A 346 0.61 13.61 -10.17
CA GLU A 346 -0.40 12.71 -10.72
C GLU A 346 -0.94 11.74 -9.66
N PHE A 347 -2.26 11.59 -9.65
CA PHE A 347 -2.98 10.63 -8.82
C PHE A 347 -4.33 10.22 -9.43
N GLU A 348 -4.85 9.07 -9.02
CA GLU A 348 -6.15 8.55 -9.44
C GLU A 348 -7.27 9.06 -8.54
N ILE A 349 -8.32 9.62 -9.15
CA ILE A 349 -9.52 10.09 -8.46
C ILE A 349 -10.36 8.90 -8.00
N GLY A 350 -10.82 8.91 -6.75
CA GLY A 350 -11.61 7.84 -6.14
C GLY A 350 -10.77 6.71 -5.52
N ALA A 351 -9.46 6.69 -5.77
CA ALA A 351 -8.55 5.70 -5.18
C ALA A 351 -8.12 6.06 -3.75
N GLY A 352 -8.39 7.29 -3.28
CA GLY A 352 -7.90 7.79 -1.99
C GLY A 352 -6.37 7.96 -1.97
N ALA A 353 -5.80 8.34 -3.12
CA ALA A 353 -4.35 8.48 -3.32
C ALA A 353 -3.79 9.80 -2.75
N VAL A 354 -4.66 10.71 -2.33
CA VAL A 354 -4.35 11.99 -1.69
C VAL A 354 -5.31 12.27 -0.54
N ARG A 355 -5.06 13.32 0.24
CA ARG A 355 -6.00 13.78 1.27
C ARG A 355 -7.38 14.10 0.69
N ASN A 356 -8.43 13.70 1.42
CA ASN A 356 -9.82 13.86 1.01
C ASN A 356 -10.18 15.30 0.65
N GLN A 357 -9.71 16.29 1.42
CA GLN A 357 -9.97 17.71 1.15
C GLN A 357 -9.35 18.16 -0.18
N LEU A 358 -8.16 17.65 -0.50
CA LEU A 358 -7.44 17.97 -1.72
C LEU A 358 -8.08 17.26 -2.94
N GLU A 359 -8.49 16.00 -2.80
CA GLU A 359 -9.23 15.28 -3.84
C GLU A 359 -10.56 15.98 -4.12
N SER A 360 -11.32 16.33 -3.07
CA SER A 360 -12.59 17.07 -3.18
C SER A 360 -12.41 18.43 -3.86
N CYS A 361 -11.33 19.16 -3.53
CA CYS A 361 -10.96 20.39 -4.21
C CYS A 361 -10.69 20.14 -5.71
N ALA A 362 -9.83 19.18 -6.03
CA ALA A 362 -9.48 18.87 -7.42
C ALA A 362 -10.71 18.47 -8.27
N THR A 363 -11.65 17.70 -7.71
CA THR A 363 -12.88 17.29 -8.43
C THR A 363 -13.85 18.43 -8.73
N GLN A 364 -13.73 19.56 -8.03
CA GLN A 364 -14.57 20.75 -8.24
C GLN A 364 -13.94 21.74 -9.23
N LEU A 365 -12.69 21.53 -9.62
CA LEU A 365 -11.95 22.38 -10.54
C LEU A 365 -11.92 21.75 -11.93
N SER A 366 -12.14 22.56 -12.97
CA SER A 366 -11.83 22.15 -14.33
C SER A 366 -10.36 22.39 -14.66
N VAL A 367 -9.89 21.78 -15.75
CA VAL A 367 -8.51 21.98 -16.22
C VAL A 367 -8.20 23.47 -16.40
N ASN A 368 -7.07 23.90 -15.86
CA ASN A 368 -6.55 25.27 -15.74
C ASN A 368 -7.14 26.14 -14.62
N GLN A 369 -8.13 25.66 -13.87
CA GLN A 369 -8.61 26.36 -12.67
C GLN A 369 -7.73 26.08 -11.47
N SER A 370 -7.70 27.03 -10.55
CA SER A 370 -7.02 26.94 -9.26
C SER A 370 -7.91 27.41 -8.12
N ALA A 371 -7.73 26.81 -6.96
CA ALA A 371 -8.38 27.24 -5.73
C ALA A 371 -7.44 27.07 -4.54
N CYS A 372 -7.79 27.77 -3.46
CA CYS A 372 -7.15 27.62 -2.17
C CYS A 372 -8.14 27.08 -1.14
N PHE A 373 -7.64 26.33 -0.18
CA PHE A 373 -8.39 25.91 0.98
C PHE A 373 -7.48 25.82 2.20
N VAL A 374 -8.06 25.90 3.38
CA VAL A 374 -7.35 25.80 4.65
C VAL A 374 -7.76 24.53 5.36
N ASP A 375 -6.80 23.82 5.92
CA ASP A 375 -7.01 22.63 6.73
C ASP A 375 -6.30 22.74 8.09
N GLN A 376 -6.77 21.99 9.07
CA GLN A 376 -6.17 21.96 10.39
C GLN A 376 -4.86 21.13 10.38
N LEU A 377 -3.91 21.55 11.22
CA LEU A 377 -2.67 20.81 11.45
C LEU A 377 -2.95 19.52 12.25
N SER A 378 -3.25 18.44 11.53
CA SER A 378 -3.58 17.14 12.12
C SER A 378 -2.38 16.46 12.78
N ASP A 379 -1.18 16.51 12.18
CA ASP A 379 0.03 15.89 12.73
C ASP A 379 1.27 16.81 12.62
N ARG A 380 1.87 17.13 13.78
CA ARG A 380 3.10 17.92 13.88
C ARG A 380 4.28 17.17 13.25
N ASP A 381 4.31 15.85 13.40
CA ASP A 381 5.46 15.06 13.01
C ASP A 381 5.53 14.90 11.47
N LEU A 382 4.37 14.81 10.80
CA LEU A 382 4.29 14.92 9.34
C LEU A 382 4.74 16.30 8.84
N SER A 383 4.36 17.35 9.55
CA SER A 383 4.76 18.72 9.20
C SER A 383 6.27 18.90 9.36
N LEU A 384 6.87 18.36 10.42
CA LEU A 384 8.32 18.38 10.63
C LEU A 384 9.07 17.50 9.63
N ALA A 385 8.46 16.39 9.17
CA ALA A 385 9.01 15.56 8.10
C ALA A 385 8.96 16.25 6.72
N ALA A 386 7.98 17.14 6.50
CA ALA A 386 7.86 17.93 5.28
C ALA A 386 8.78 19.17 5.30
N ALA A 387 8.94 19.80 6.46
CA ALA A 387 9.52 21.12 6.62
C ALA A 387 11.01 21.33 6.31
N CYS A 388 11.74 20.33 5.79
CA CYS A 388 13.16 20.40 5.44
C CYS A 388 13.99 21.36 6.33
N GLU A 389 14.40 22.52 5.81
CA GLU A 389 15.25 23.53 6.47
C GLU A 389 14.55 24.30 7.61
N LEU A 390 13.23 24.38 7.62
CA LEU A 390 12.43 25.15 8.57
C LEU A 390 12.10 24.38 9.86
N SER A 391 12.52 23.11 9.95
CA SER A 391 12.15 22.21 11.05
C SER A 391 12.52 22.74 12.45
N LEU A 392 13.62 23.50 12.59
CA LEU A 392 14.04 24.09 13.87
C LEU A 392 13.10 25.20 14.36
N ASP A 393 12.65 26.08 13.46
CA ASP A 393 11.71 27.15 13.78
C ASP A 393 10.33 26.57 14.07
N LEU A 394 9.90 25.59 13.28
CA LEU A 394 8.63 24.88 13.47
C LEU A 394 8.58 24.05 14.76
N SER A 395 9.73 23.56 15.23
CA SER A 395 9.77 22.80 16.49
C SER A 395 9.38 23.65 17.71
N LYS A 396 9.49 24.98 17.63
CA LYS A 396 9.20 25.90 18.74
C LYS A 396 7.78 26.46 18.71
N ILE A 397 6.99 26.09 17.71
CA ILE A 397 5.70 26.67 17.40
C ILE A 397 4.54 25.95 18.12
N CYS A 398 3.60 26.71 18.66
CA CYS A 398 2.39 26.21 19.33
C CYS A 398 1.33 25.72 18.31
N ARG A 399 0.70 24.58 18.58
CA ARG A 399 -0.28 23.92 17.70
C ARG A 399 -1.56 24.73 17.48
N ASP A 400 -1.99 25.47 18.51
CA ASP A 400 -3.32 26.11 18.53
C ASP A 400 -3.43 27.35 17.63
N SER A 401 -2.30 27.88 17.15
CA SER A 401 -2.25 29.04 16.26
C SER A 401 -1.79 28.73 14.83
N CYS A 402 -1.69 27.45 14.46
CA CYS A 402 -1.23 26.99 13.15
C CYS A 402 -2.37 26.45 12.28
N VAL A 403 -2.37 26.79 10.99
CA VAL A 403 -3.22 26.15 9.97
C VAL A 403 -2.40 25.85 8.71
N LEU A 404 -2.83 24.86 7.93
CA LEU A 404 -2.24 24.55 6.63
C LEU A 404 -3.07 25.23 5.53
N GLU A 405 -2.43 26.04 4.71
CA GLU A 405 -3.00 26.70 3.54
C GLU A 405 -2.54 25.94 2.29
N PHE A 406 -3.49 25.33 1.58
CA PHE A 406 -3.26 24.61 0.33
C PHE A 406 -3.66 25.51 -0.82
N SER A 407 -2.82 25.56 -1.85
CA SER A 407 -3.14 26.10 -3.16
C SER A 407 -3.02 24.98 -4.17
N VAL A 408 -4.06 24.78 -4.99
CA VAL A 408 -4.14 23.67 -5.95
C VAL A 408 -4.57 24.21 -7.30
N LYS A 409 -3.95 23.72 -8.37
CA LYS A 409 -4.32 23.99 -9.76
C LYS A 409 -4.42 22.69 -10.52
N VAL A 410 -5.53 22.47 -11.24
CA VAL A 410 -5.68 21.31 -12.13
C VAL A 410 -4.99 21.59 -13.46
N LEU A 411 -4.05 20.73 -13.86
CA LEU A 411 -3.27 20.88 -15.08
C LEU A 411 -3.78 20.01 -16.22
N GLN A 412 -4.15 18.77 -15.91
CA GLN A 412 -4.59 17.79 -16.90
C GLN A 412 -5.47 16.74 -16.26
N VAL A 413 -6.40 16.20 -17.04
CA VAL A 413 -7.21 15.02 -16.69
C VAL A 413 -7.03 13.99 -17.80
N THR A 414 -6.72 12.75 -17.43
CA THR A 414 -6.66 11.61 -18.35
C THR A 414 -7.78 10.65 -18.00
N GLU A 415 -8.60 10.30 -18.98
CA GLU A 415 -9.73 9.40 -18.80
C GLU A 415 -9.30 7.99 -18.32
N PRO A 416 -10.17 7.28 -17.59
CA PRO A 416 -9.89 5.91 -17.17
C PRO A 416 -9.59 5.02 -18.38
N LEU A 417 -8.52 4.22 -18.29
CA LEU A 417 -8.21 3.25 -19.32
C LEU A 417 -9.11 2.02 -19.18
N GLU A 418 -9.91 1.75 -20.20
CA GLU A 418 -10.76 0.56 -20.26
C GLU A 418 -10.02 -0.62 -20.92
N ASP A 419 -9.93 -1.74 -20.22
CA ASP A 419 -9.45 -2.99 -20.81
C ASP A 419 -10.50 -3.47 -21.83
N ARG A 420 -10.11 -3.57 -23.11
CA ARG A 420 -10.98 -4.08 -24.17
C ARG A 420 -11.28 -5.56 -23.94
N MET A 421 -12.41 -5.85 -23.31
CA MET A 421 -12.92 -7.21 -23.19
C MET A 421 -13.59 -7.64 -24.49
N GLU A 422 -12.94 -8.54 -25.24
CA GLU A 422 -13.55 -9.13 -26.44
C GLU A 422 -14.64 -10.13 -26.05
N LYS A 423 -15.90 -9.73 -26.26
CA LYS A 423 -17.04 -10.64 -26.15
C LYS A 423 -17.43 -11.17 -27.52
N ALA A 424 -17.61 -12.48 -27.63
CA ALA A 424 -18.25 -13.06 -28.81
C ALA A 424 -19.73 -12.62 -28.86
N LEU A 425 -20.04 -11.68 -29.75
CA LEU A 425 -21.41 -11.16 -29.94
C LEU A 425 -22.33 -12.14 -30.65
N PHE A 426 -21.76 -13.10 -31.39
CA PHE A 426 -22.49 -14.05 -32.22
C PHE A 426 -22.29 -15.48 -31.69
N ASN A 427 -23.37 -16.27 -31.68
CA ASN A 427 -23.34 -17.70 -31.39
C ASN A 427 -23.94 -18.49 -32.57
N PRO A 428 -23.14 -19.26 -33.33
CA PRO A 428 -21.69 -19.42 -33.21
C PRO A 428 -20.94 -18.12 -33.59
N PRO A 429 -19.64 -17.97 -33.23
CA PRO A 429 -18.85 -16.78 -33.57
C PRO A 429 -18.90 -16.47 -35.08
N LEU A 430 -18.88 -15.18 -35.44
CA LEU A 430 -19.00 -14.75 -36.84
C LEU A 430 -17.93 -15.36 -37.74
N SER A 431 -16.71 -15.56 -37.21
CA SER A 431 -15.65 -16.30 -37.90
C SER A 431 -16.08 -17.71 -38.29
N LYS A 432 -16.72 -18.45 -37.37
CA LYS A 432 -17.24 -19.80 -37.61
C LYS A 432 -18.43 -19.79 -38.59
N GLN A 433 -19.34 -18.83 -38.48
CA GLN A 433 -20.47 -18.69 -39.41
C GLN A 433 -20.01 -18.50 -40.86
N ARG A 434 -19.01 -17.63 -41.07
CA ARG A 434 -18.45 -17.37 -42.41
C ARG A 434 -17.84 -18.62 -43.02
N VAL A 435 -17.14 -19.41 -42.20
CA VAL A 435 -16.56 -20.69 -42.63
C VAL A 435 -17.66 -21.70 -42.96
N GLU A 436 -18.65 -21.89 -42.08
CA GLU A 436 -19.76 -22.82 -42.33
C GLU A 436 -20.55 -22.47 -43.60
N PHE A 437 -20.80 -21.18 -43.82
CA PHE A 437 -21.48 -20.70 -45.03
C PHE A 437 -20.69 -21.04 -46.31
N ALA A 438 -19.38 -20.77 -46.30
CA ALA A 438 -18.50 -21.06 -47.44
C ALA A 438 -18.41 -22.57 -47.72
N VAL A 439 -18.23 -23.39 -46.68
CA VAL A 439 -18.16 -24.85 -46.80
C VAL A 439 -19.47 -25.43 -47.37
N ARG A 440 -20.63 -24.94 -46.94
CA ARG A 440 -21.92 -25.36 -47.51
C ARG A 440 -22.00 -25.12 -49.02
N HIS A 441 -21.55 -23.97 -49.50
CA HIS A 441 -21.58 -23.65 -50.93
C HIS A 441 -20.57 -24.46 -51.73
N ILE A 442 -19.35 -24.66 -51.21
CA ILE A 442 -18.34 -25.50 -51.85
C ILE A 442 -18.87 -26.93 -52.03
N ASN A 443 -19.49 -27.49 -50.99
CA ASN A 443 -20.06 -28.84 -51.04
C ASN A 443 -21.23 -28.96 -52.02
N GLN A 444 -22.03 -27.90 -52.19
CA GLN A 444 -23.14 -27.88 -53.16
C GLN A 444 -22.67 -27.78 -54.62
N LEU A 445 -21.53 -27.12 -54.87
CA LEU A 445 -21.05 -26.83 -56.22
C LEU A 445 -20.08 -27.88 -56.78
N HIS A 446 -19.71 -28.90 -56.00
CA HIS A 446 -18.80 -29.99 -56.40
C HIS A 446 -17.52 -29.50 -57.12
N ALA A 447 -16.93 -28.40 -56.65
CA ALA A 447 -15.74 -27.83 -57.27
C ALA A 447 -14.52 -28.73 -57.07
N THR A 448 -13.72 -28.94 -58.13
CA THR A 448 -12.49 -29.75 -58.10
C THR A 448 -11.26 -28.97 -57.63
N THR A 449 -11.29 -27.64 -57.74
CA THR A 449 -10.20 -26.76 -57.34
C THR A 449 -10.74 -25.55 -56.58
N LEU A 450 -10.19 -25.30 -55.40
CA LEU A 450 -10.52 -24.14 -54.57
C LEU A 450 -9.27 -23.28 -54.36
N VAL A 451 -9.36 -21.99 -54.69
CA VAL A 451 -8.28 -21.02 -54.45
C VAL A 451 -8.68 -20.12 -53.29
N ASN A 452 -7.94 -20.19 -52.19
CA ASN A 452 -8.16 -19.31 -51.04
C ASN A 452 -7.26 -18.05 -51.15
N VAL A 453 -7.87 -16.90 -51.48
CA VAL A 453 -7.15 -15.65 -51.80
C VAL A 453 -6.65 -14.92 -50.55
N THR A 454 -7.14 -15.27 -49.35
CA THR A 454 -6.69 -14.72 -48.07
C THR A 454 -6.62 -15.85 -47.04
N PHE A 455 -5.58 -15.94 -46.21
CA PHE A 455 -5.32 -17.01 -45.23
C PHE A 455 -6.37 -17.11 -44.07
N ILE A 456 -7.64 -16.75 -44.30
CA ILE A 456 -8.75 -16.72 -43.35
C ILE A 456 -9.28 -18.13 -43.02
N LEU A 457 -9.07 -19.12 -43.90
CA LEU A 457 -9.60 -20.50 -43.76
C LEU A 457 -8.57 -21.54 -43.30
N VAL A 458 -7.33 -21.14 -42.99
CA VAL A 458 -6.21 -22.06 -42.71
C VAL A 458 -6.49 -23.07 -41.59
N PRO A 459 -7.10 -22.71 -40.44
CA PRO A 459 -7.37 -23.69 -39.39
C PRO A 459 -8.41 -24.76 -39.77
N TYR A 460 -9.18 -24.54 -40.85
CA TYR A 460 -10.31 -25.39 -41.24
C TYR A 460 -10.07 -26.19 -42.53
N LEU A 461 -9.06 -25.84 -43.33
CA LEU A 461 -8.68 -26.58 -44.54
C LEU A 461 -8.03 -27.95 -44.23
N GLN A 462 -7.49 -28.15 -43.03
CA GLN A 462 -6.94 -29.44 -42.60
C GLN A 462 -8.02 -30.53 -42.44
N VAL A 463 -9.28 -30.15 -42.23
CA VAL A 463 -10.41 -31.10 -42.05
C VAL A 463 -10.97 -31.56 -43.40
N LEU A 464 -10.94 -30.71 -44.42
CA LEU A 464 -11.46 -31.03 -45.76
C LEU A 464 -10.55 -31.99 -46.54
N ALA A 465 -9.24 -31.98 -46.29
CA ALA A 465 -8.30 -32.89 -46.96
C ALA A 465 -8.38 -34.34 -46.47
N CYS A 466 -9.04 -34.63 -45.35
CA CYS A 466 -9.17 -35.99 -44.79
C CYS A 466 -10.45 -36.73 -45.24
N HIS A 467 -11.35 -36.08 -45.97
CA HIS A 467 -12.63 -36.66 -46.41
C HIS A 467 -12.85 -36.62 -47.94
N CYS A 468 -11.80 -36.36 -48.72
CA CYS A 468 -11.79 -36.62 -50.16
C CYS A 468 -11.14 -37.97 -50.48
#